data_AF-A0A1G8R7F0-F1
#
_entry.id   AF-A0A1G8R7F0-F1
#
_cell.length_a   1.000
_cell.length_b   1.000
_cell.length_c   1.000
_cell.angle_alpha   90.00
_cell.angle_beta   90.00
_cell.angle_gamma   90.00
#
_symmetry.space_group_name_H-M   'P 1'
#
loop_
_entity.id
_entity.type
_entity.pdbx_description
1 polymer ?
#
loop_
_entity_poly.entity_id
_entity_poly.type
_entity_poly.pdbx_seq_one_letter_code
_entity_poly.pdbx_strand_id
1 'polypeptide(L)'
;MNKWKVATFILLAVSITLGIFTFQAEKETRAMEKDLVLHYKFNHHKMTEMLGRAIDSYGDAAQVDDNLHYTYSFLEKVNKVTANASPIGRHAELPINFDIYHGTPVLQAYKEINSDGALTEETKKELTSFYDRVSAIDEKLQDLDIEDAGAEELREELARINEELELGSPV
;
A
#
# COMPACT_ATOMS: atom_id res chain seq x y z
N MET A 1 26.39 -26.17 -46.41
CA MET A 1 26.03 -25.98 -44.99
C MET A 1 24.69 -26.65 -44.74
N ASN A 2 24.60 -27.63 -43.83
CA ASN A 2 23.36 -28.40 -43.63
C ASN A 2 22.25 -27.51 -43.05
N LYS A 3 21.17 -27.30 -43.82
CA LYS A 3 20.04 -26.42 -43.48
C LYS A 3 19.45 -26.71 -42.10
N TRP A 4 19.45 -27.98 -41.69
CA TRP A 4 18.96 -28.40 -40.37
C TRP A 4 19.83 -27.87 -39.22
N LYS A 5 21.16 -27.87 -39.37
CA LYS A 5 22.08 -27.32 -38.35
C LYS A 5 21.90 -25.81 -38.18
N VAL A 6 21.61 -25.10 -39.27
CA VAL A 6 21.33 -23.65 -39.25
C VAL A 6 20.01 -23.35 -38.54
N ALA A 7 18.96 -24.14 -38.82
CA ALA A 7 17.66 -24.01 -38.14
C ALA A 7 17.77 -24.27 -36.63
N THR A 8 18.50 -25.31 -36.20
CA THR A 8 18.73 -25.58 -34.77
C THR A 8 19.51 -24.45 -34.09
N PHE A 9 20.51 -23.87 -34.78
CA PHE A 9 21.29 -22.76 -34.23
C PHE A 9 20.46 -21.48 -34.05
N ILE A 10 19.58 -21.18 -35.02
CA ILE A 10 18.66 -20.04 -34.92
C ILE A 10 17.65 -20.26 -33.79
N LEU A 11 17.09 -21.47 -33.66
CA LEU A 11 16.12 -21.80 -32.62
C LEU A 11 16.75 -21.73 -31.22
N LEU A 12 18.00 -22.19 -31.07
CA LEU A 12 18.78 -22.03 -29.85
C LEU A 12 19.03 -20.55 -29.52
N ALA A 13 19.41 -19.74 -30.51
CA ALA A 13 19.63 -18.30 -30.32
C ALA A 13 18.35 -17.56 -29.90
N VAL A 14 17.20 -17.89 -30.50
CA VAL A 14 15.89 -17.34 -30.11
C VAL A 14 15.51 -17.77 -28.70
N SER A 15 15.69 -19.03 -28.32
CA SER A 15 15.40 -19.51 -26.96
C SER A 15 16.28 -18.85 -25.90
N ILE A 16 17.58 -18.65 -26.18
CA ILE A 16 18.48 -17.92 -25.29
C ILE A 16 18.05 -16.46 -25.17
N THR A 17 17.69 -15.83 -26.28
CA THR A 17 17.24 -14.42 -26.30
C THR A 17 15.94 -14.25 -25.51
N LEU A 18 14.96 -15.13 -25.72
CA LEU A 18 13.72 -15.16 -24.95
C LEU A 18 13.99 -15.41 -23.46
N GLY A 19 14.91 -16.34 -23.14
CA GLY A 19 15.34 -16.61 -21.77
C GLY A 19 15.97 -15.41 -21.06
N ILE A 20 16.77 -14.61 -21.79
CA ILE A 20 17.35 -13.36 -21.28
C ILE A 20 16.26 -12.32 -21.03
N PHE A 21 15.31 -12.15 -21.95
CA PHE A 21 14.20 -11.22 -21.77
C PHE A 21 13.29 -11.63 -20.62
N THR A 22 12.98 -12.92 -20.46
CA THR A 22 12.19 -13.41 -19.31
C THR A 22 12.94 -13.21 -18.00
N PHE A 23 14.25 -13.46 -17.97
CA PHE A 23 15.07 -13.24 -16.77
C PHE A 23 15.18 -11.76 -16.39
N GLN A 24 15.32 -10.87 -17.38
CA GLN A 24 15.32 -9.42 -17.16
C GLN A 24 13.96 -8.93 -16.67
N ALA A 25 12.87 -9.38 -17.29
CA ALA A 25 11.51 -9.05 -16.86
C ALA A 25 11.24 -9.54 -15.43
N GLU A 26 11.63 -10.77 -15.08
CA GLU A 26 11.48 -11.31 -13.72
C GLU A 26 12.29 -10.53 -12.69
N LYS A 27 13.52 -10.12 -13.05
CA LYS A 27 14.36 -9.27 -12.18
C LYS A 27 13.77 -7.87 -11.99
N GLU A 28 13.24 -7.27 -13.05
CA GLU A 28 12.55 -5.98 -12.99
C GLU A 28 11.27 -6.07 -12.14
N THR A 29 10.46 -7.12 -12.31
CA THR A 29 9.26 -7.37 -11.48
C THR A 29 9.61 -7.48 -10.01
N ARG A 30 10.63 -8.27 -9.64
CA ARG A 30 11.06 -8.40 -8.24
C ARG A 30 11.54 -7.08 -7.63
N ALA A 31 12.23 -6.25 -8.40
CA ALA A 31 12.66 -4.93 -7.95
C ALA A 31 11.45 -3.99 -7.73
N MET A 32 10.51 -3.98 -8.68
CA MET A 32 9.27 -3.20 -8.57
C MET A 32 8.43 -3.60 -7.36
N GLU A 33 8.39 -4.90 -7.01
CA GLU A 33 7.65 -5.39 -5.84
C GLU A 33 8.26 -4.91 -4.54
N LYS A 34 9.59 -5.01 -4.39
CA LYS A 34 10.28 -4.50 -3.19
C LYS A 34 10.05 -2.99 -3.02
N ASP A 35 10.17 -2.22 -4.11
CA ASP A 35 9.88 -0.79 -4.11
C ASP A 35 8.41 -0.50 -3.73
N LEU A 36 7.47 -1.35 -4.19
CA LEU A 36 6.06 -1.23 -3.82
C LEU A 36 5.84 -1.45 -2.33
N VAL A 37 6.45 -2.48 -1.75
CA VAL A 37 6.34 -2.77 -0.31
C VAL A 37 6.95 -1.65 0.53
N LEU A 38 8.09 -1.09 0.11
CA LEU A 38 8.68 0.10 0.74
C LEU A 38 7.73 1.30 0.70
N HIS A 39 7.13 1.56 -0.47
CA HIS A 39 6.15 2.63 -0.63
C HIS A 39 4.91 2.39 0.24
N TYR A 40 4.44 1.16 0.33
CA TYR A 40 3.30 0.79 1.18
C TYR A 40 3.61 1.03 2.65
N LYS A 41 4.72 0.46 3.17
CA LYS A 41 5.20 0.68 4.55
C LYS A 41 5.33 2.17 4.87
N PHE A 42 5.98 2.94 4.00
CA PHE A 42 6.17 4.38 4.20
C PHE A 42 4.84 5.15 4.25
N ASN A 43 3.95 4.91 3.27
CA ASN A 43 2.68 5.64 3.19
C ASN A 43 1.74 5.25 4.34
N HIS A 44 1.77 3.99 4.74
CA HIS A 44 0.98 3.47 5.85
C HIS A 44 1.45 4.05 7.19
N HIS A 45 2.75 4.09 7.44
CA HIS A 45 3.32 4.74 8.61
C HIS A 45 2.94 6.22 8.68
N LYS A 46 3.12 6.94 7.57
CA LYS A 46 2.76 8.35 7.50
C LYS A 46 1.26 8.60 7.73
N MET A 47 0.38 7.75 7.18
CA MET A 47 -1.05 7.81 7.46
C MET A 47 -1.33 7.65 8.96
N THR A 48 -0.68 6.67 9.60
CA THR A 48 -0.81 6.40 11.04
C THR A 48 -0.39 7.60 11.88
N GLU A 49 0.77 8.20 11.60
CA GLU A 49 1.23 9.40 12.30
C GLU A 49 0.25 10.59 12.15
N MET A 50 -0.28 10.80 10.95
CA MET A 50 -1.19 11.91 10.67
C MET A 50 -2.55 11.73 11.36
N LEU A 51 -3.08 10.50 11.36
CA LEU A 51 -4.29 10.14 12.10
C LEU A 51 -4.10 10.31 13.61
N GLY A 52 -2.97 9.85 14.15
CA GLY A 52 -2.64 9.99 15.57
C GLY A 52 -2.67 11.46 16.01
N ARG A 53 -2.06 12.36 15.21
CA ARG A 53 -2.11 13.81 15.48
C ARG A 53 -3.53 14.36 15.49
N ALA A 54 -4.39 13.93 14.56
CA ALA A 54 -5.78 14.36 14.53
C ALA A 54 -6.55 13.93 15.78
N ILE A 55 -6.31 12.71 16.26
CA ILE A 55 -6.92 12.15 17.48
C ILE A 55 -6.40 12.87 18.74
N ASP A 56 -5.09 13.04 18.85
CA ASP A 56 -4.46 13.73 19.98
C ASP A 56 -4.95 15.17 20.12
N SER A 57 -5.39 15.78 18.99
CA SER A 57 -5.91 17.14 18.96
C SER A 57 -7.38 17.29 19.35
N TYR A 58 -8.15 16.24 19.70
CA TYR A 58 -9.60 16.34 19.97
C TYR A 58 -10.05 17.42 20.97
N GLY A 59 -9.16 17.89 21.84
CA GLY A 59 -9.40 19.01 22.76
C GLY A 59 -9.32 20.41 22.13
N ASP A 60 -8.82 20.54 20.91
CA ASP A 60 -8.62 21.80 20.18
C ASP A 60 -9.20 21.69 18.76
N ALA A 61 -10.38 22.30 18.55
CA ALA A 61 -11.10 22.22 17.29
C ALA A 61 -10.31 22.77 16.09
N ALA A 62 -9.51 23.82 16.27
CA ALA A 62 -8.71 24.37 15.19
C ALA A 62 -7.57 23.42 14.80
N GLN A 63 -6.94 22.79 15.79
CA GLN A 63 -5.88 21.83 15.55
C GLN A 63 -6.41 20.52 14.93
N VAL A 64 -7.60 20.05 15.32
CA VAL A 64 -8.27 18.91 14.69
C VAL A 64 -8.58 19.19 13.24
N ASP A 65 -9.12 20.36 12.92
CA ASP A 65 -9.45 20.74 11.54
C ASP A 65 -8.20 20.74 10.66
N ASP A 66 -7.13 21.41 11.09
CA ASP A 66 -5.85 21.42 10.38
C ASP A 66 -5.31 19.99 10.18
N ASN A 67 -5.28 19.18 11.24
CA ASN A 67 -4.77 17.81 11.17
C ASN A 67 -5.63 16.90 10.27
N LEU A 68 -6.96 17.04 10.31
CA LEU A 68 -7.87 16.31 9.43
C LEU A 68 -7.71 16.73 7.98
N HIS A 69 -7.56 18.04 7.71
CA HIS A 69 -7.33 18.54 6.36
C HIS A 69 -6.05 17.95 5.75
N TYR A 70 -4.95 17.92 6.51
CA TYR A 70 -3.71 17.30 6.05
C TYR A 70 -3.87 15.80 5.83
N THR A 71 -4.51 15.09 6.76
CA THR A 71 -4.73 13.64 6.68
C THR A 71 -5.58 13.27 5.47
N TYR A 72 -6.69 13.98 5.27
CA TYR A 72 -7.58 13.81 4.12
C TYR A 72 -6.84 14.05 2.79
N SER A 73 -6.10 15.15 2.68
CA SER A 73 -5.32 15.48 1.48
C SER A 73 -4.26 14.43 1.15
N PHE A 74 -3.62 13.85 2.19
CA PHE A 74 -2.67 12.77 2.01
C PHE A 74 -3.35 11.50 1.47
N LEU A 75 -4.46 11.09 2.08
CA LEU A 75 -5.23 9.91 1.64
C LEU A 75 -5.75 10.06 0.21
N GLU A 76 -6.24 11.24 -0.17
CA GLU A 76 -6.68 11.51 -1.54
C GLU A 76 -5.53 11.32 -2.55
N LYS A 77 -4.33 11.79 -2.19
CA LYS A 77 -3.13 11.63 -3.03
C LYS A 77 -2.70 10.17 -3.12
N VAL A 78 -2.68 9.44 -2.01
CA VAL A 78 -2.31 8.02 -1.99
C VAL A 78 -3.29 7.22 -2.83
N ASN A 79 -4.59 7.36 -2.59
CA ASN A 79 -5.63 6.65 -3.35
C ASN A 79 -5.53 6.89 -4.86
N LYS A 80 -5.22 8.12 -5.31
CA LYS A 80 -4.98 8.42 -6.74
C LYS A 80 -3.81 7.64 -7.35
N VAL A 81 -2.81 7.28 -6.56
CA VAL A 81 -1.59 6.60 -7.01
C VAL A 81 -1.69 5.08 -6.80
N THR A 82 -2.39 4.62 -5.77
CA THR A 82 -2.39 3.22 -5.32
C THR A 82 -3.65 2.43 -5.64
N ALA A 83 -4.76 3.07 -6.04
CA ALA A 83 -5.97 2.34 -6.42
C ALA A 83 -5.72 1.35 -7.57
N ASN A 84 -6.49 0.24 -7.61
CA ASN A 84 -6.46 -0.87 -8.60
C ASN A 84 -6.50 -0.47 -10.10
N ALA A 85 -6.54 0.83 -10.42
CA ALA A 85 -6.42 1.39 -11.75
C ALA A 85 -5.01 1.91 -12.11
N SER A 86 -4.06 1.98 -11.18
CA SER A 86 -2.68 2.37 -11.48
C SER A 86 -1.88 1.19 -12.03
N PRO A 87 -0.88 1.42 -12.91
CA PRO A 87 -0.02 0.34 -13.44
C PRO A 87 0.64 -0.49 -12.33
N ILE A 88 0.88 0.12 -11.17
CA ILE A 88 1.54 -0.49 -10.01
C ILE A 88 0.61 -1.50 -9.31
N GLY A 89 -0.66 -1.15 -9.09
CA GLY A 89 -1.64 -2.04 -8.44
C GLY A 89 -2.10 -3.22 -9.31
N ARG A 90 -1.89 -3.17 -10.63
CA ARG A 90 -2.24 -4.25 -11.58
C ARG A 90 -1.11 -5.21 -11.91
N HIS A 91 0.14 -4.85 -11.62
CA HIS A 91 1.32 -5.61 -12.04
C HIS A 91 2.07 -6.30 -10.89
N ALA A 92 1.79 -5.96 -9.64
CA ALA A 92 2.35 -6.66 -8.49
C ALA A 92 1.31 -7.62 -7.91
N GLU A 93 1.62 -8.92 -7.90
CA GLU A 93 0.88 -9.94 -7.14
C GLU A 93 1.22 -9.81 -5.64
N LEU A 94 1.08 -8.61 -5.08
CA LEU A 94 1.36 -8.33 -3.68
C LEU A 94 0.04 -8.24 -2.91
N PRO A 95 -0.10 -8.94 -1.78
CA PRO A 95 -1.33 -8.93 -1.00
C PRO A 95 -1.38 -7.66 -0.14
N ILE A 96 -1.56 -6.51 -0.78
CA ILE A 96 -1.67 -5.21 -0.11
C ILE A 96 -3.14 -4.82 0.00
N ASN A 97 -3.60 -4.50 1.22
CA ASN A 97 -4.93 -3.95 1.42
C ASN A 97 -4.92 -2.44 1.13
N PHE A 98 -5.29 -2.07 -0.11
CA PHE A 98 -5.41 -0.66 -0.51
C PHE A 98 -6.74 -0.02 -0.07
N ASP A 99 -7.74 -0.80 0.34
CA ASP A 99 -9.06 -0.28 0.72
C ASP A 99 -8.99 0.64 1.93
N ILE A 100 -7.98 0.44 2.79
CA ILE A 100 -7.73 1.32 3.93
C ILE A 100 -7.48 2.78 3.50
N TYR A 101 -6.95 3.00 2.29
CA TYR A 101 -6.72 4.34 1.75
C TYR A 101 -7.97 5.03 1.22
N HIS A 102 -9.11 4.35 1.16
CA HIS A 102 -10.40 5.03 0.94
C HIS A 102 -10.74 5.97 2.11
N GLY A 103 -10.25 5.67 3.32
CA GLY A 103 -10.28 6.62 4.42
C GLY A 103 -11.67 7.14 4.79
N THR A 104 -12.72 6.33 4.61
CA THR A 104 -14.12 6.75 4.81
C THR A 104 -14.36 7.47 6.15
N PRO A 105 -13.83 7.00 7.30
CA PRO A 105 -13.97 7.72 8.57
C PRO A 105 -13.31 9.11 8.57
N VAL A 106 -12.17 9.27 7.90
CA VAL A 106 -11.48 10.56 7.74
C VAL A 106 -12.29 11.51 6.88
N LEU A 107 -12.85 11.01 5.76
CA LEU A 107 -13.70 11.81 4.89
C LEU A 107 -14.97 12.28 5.63
N GLN A 108 -15.57 11.42 6.45
CA GLN A 108 -16.73 11.78 7.25
C GLN A 108 -16.39 12.85 8.29
N ALA A 109 -15.32 12.64 9.06
CA ALA A 109 -14.84 13.62 10.04
C ALA A 109 -14.49 14.96 9.39
N TYR A 110 -13.82 14.94 8.24
CA TYR A 110 -13.49 16.14 7.49
C TYR A 110 -14.73 16.89 6.99
N LYS A 111 -15.78 16.18 6.54
CA LYS A 111 -17.03 16.82 6.13
C LYS A 111 -17.75 17.46 7.30
N GLU A 112 -17.81 16.75 8.42
CA GLU A 112 -18.53 17.18 9.63
C GLU A 112 -17.87 18.40 10.27
N ILE A 113 -16.55 18.42 10.39
CA ILE A 113 -15.85 19.60 10.93
C ILE A 113 -16.03 20.83 10.03
N ASN A 114 -16.11 20.63 8.70
CA ASN A 114 -16.36 21.71 7.74
C ASN A 114 -17.83 22.19 7.72
N SER A 115 -18.81 21.35 8.11
CA SER A 115 -20.23 21.75 8.17
C SER A 115 -20.60 22.35 9.52
N ASP A 116 -20.21 21.69 10.60
CA ASP A 116 -20.73 21.93 11.95
C ASP A 116 -19.69 22.55 12.88
N GLY A 117 -18.42 22.64 12.45
CA GLY A 117 -17.31 23.26 13.20
C GLY A 117 -16.78 22.42 14.36
N ALA A 118 -17.35 21.24 14.59
CA ALA A 118 -16.93 20.31 15.64
C ALA A 118 -17.29 18.86 15.27
N LEU A 119 -16.52 17.90 15.78
CA LEU A 119 -16.83 16.48 15.64
C LEU A 119 -17.75 16.01 16.77
N THR A 120 -18.75 15.20 16.41
CA THR A 120 -19.53 14.41 17.35
C THR A 120 -18.68 13.33 18.02
N GLU A 121 -19.13 12.87 19.19
CA GLU A 121 -18.48 11.77 19.90
C GLU A 121 -18.53 10.44 19.11
N GLU A 122 -19.57 10.25 18.29
CA GLU A 122 -19.68 9.10 17.39
C GLU A 122 -18.57 9.13 16.34
N THR A 123 -18.38 10.25 15.64
CA THR A 123 -17.32 10.41 14.65
C THR A 123 -15.92 10.33 15.25
N LYS A 124 -15.70 10.86 16.46
CA LYS A 124 -14.43 10.67 17.18
C LYS A 124 -14.16 9.19 17.45
N LYS A 125 -15.18 8.45 17.89
CA LYS A 125 -15.06 7.01 18.15
C LYS A 125 -14.77 6.22 16.88
N GLU A 126 -15.44 6.54 15.77
CA GLU A 126 -15.18 5.94 14.46
C GLU A 126 -13.75 6.22 13.98
N LEU A 127 -13.28 7.47 14.09
CA LEU A 127 -11.94 7.86 13.69
C LEU A 127 -10.86 7.20 14.57
N THR A 128 -11.11 7.08 15.88
CA THR A 128 -10.22 6.36 16.81
C THR A 128 -10.16 4.87 16.45
N SER A 129 -11.32 4.24 16.21
CA SER A 129 -11.38 2.82 15.83
C SER A 129 -10.67 2.56 14.49
N PHE A 130 -10.77 3.52 13.57
CA PHE A 130 -10.03 3.47 12.30
C PHE A 130 -8.52 3.60 12.52
N TYR A 131 -8.08 4.52 13.38
CA TYR A 131 -6.68 4.67 13.76
C TYR A 131 -6.13 3.40 14.41
N ASP A 132 -6.85 2.77 15.34
CA ASP A 132 -6.41 1.53 15.98
C ASP A 132 -6.14 0.43 14.94
N ARG A 133 -7.02 0.30 13.94
CA ARG A 133 -6.84 -0.65 12.83
C ARG A 133 -5.62 -0.31 11.98
N VAL A 134 -5.45 0.97 11.64
CA VAL A 134 -4.32 1.46 10.85
C VAL A 134 -3.00 1.26 11.60
N SER A 135 -2.97 1.57 12.91
CA SER A 135 -1.80 1.41 13.77
C SER A 135 -1.38 -0.05 13.90
N ALA A 136 -2.33 -0.97 14.08
CA ALA A 136 -2.03 -2.40 14.15
C ALA A 136 -1.34 -2.92 12.87
N ILE A 137 -1.76 -2.42 11.70
CA ILE A 137 -1.09 -2.75 10.43
C ILE A 137 0.30 -2.11 10.39
N ASP A 138 0.44 -0.86 10.83
CA ASP A 138 1.73 -0.16 10.81
C ASP A 138 2.79 -0.87 11.66
N GLU A 139 2.41 -1.30 12.87
CA GLU A 139 3.28 -2.08 13.75
C GLU A 139 3.80 -3.34 13.06
N LYS A 140 2.90 -4.09 12.40
CA LYS A 140 3.28 -5.30 11.64
C LYS A 140 4.18 -4.99 10.46
N LEU A 141 3.94 -3.89 9.75
CA LEU A 141 4.78 -3.46 8.64
C LEU A 141 6.16 -2.97 9.11
N GLN A 142 6.25 -2.38 10.31
CA GLN A 142 7.52 -1.96 10.89
C GLN A 142 8.45 -3.14 11.15
N ASP A 143 7.91 -4.27 11.61
CA ASP A 143 8.63 -5.52 11.85
C ASP A 143 9.15 -6.19 10.57
N LEU A 144 8.68 -5.79 9.39
CA LEU A 144 9.19 -6.31 8.11
C LEU A 144 10.62 -5.82 7.83
N ASP A 145 11.56 -6.76 7.74
CA ASP A 145 12.93 -6.53 7.29
C ASP A 145 13.01 -6.50 5.76
N ILE A 146 12.73 -5.33 5.17
CA ILE A 146 12.67 -5.19 3.72
C ILE A 146 14.06 -5.11 3.09
N GLU A 147 15.10 -4.68 3.81
CA GLU A 147 16.42 -4.42 3.22
C GLU A 147 17.06 -5.72 2.71
N ASP A 148 16.93 -6.80 3.48
CA ASP A 148 17.53 -8.10 3.16
C ASP A 148 16.53 -9.12 2.59
N ALA A 149 15.22 -8.91 2.75
CA ALA A 149 14.20 -9.85 2.28
C ALA A 149 14.08 -9.93 0.75
N GLY A 150 13.78 -11.15 0.27
CA GLY A 150 13.41 -11.41 -1.11
C GLY A 150 11.94 -11.05 -1.39
N ALA A 151 11.59 -10.83 -2.66
CA ALA A 151 10.21 -10.48 -3.05
C ALA A 151 9.16 -11.53 -2.64
N GLU A 152 9.52 -12.82 -2.70
CA GLU A 152 8.63 -13.92 -2.30
C GLU A 152 8.37 -13.93 -0.79
N GLU A 153 9.43 -13.76 0.00
CA GLU A 153 9.33 -13.64 1.47
C GLU A 153 8.44 -12.46 1.85
N LEU A 154 8.60 -11.30 1.19
CA LEU A 154 7.73 -10.15 1.41
C LEU A 154 6.26 -10.43 1.06
N ARG A 155 5.98 -11.22 0.01
CA ARG A 155 4.59 -11.63 -0.31
C ARG A 155 4.00 -12.52 0.78
N GLU A 156 4.75 -13.52 1.24
CA GLU A 156 4.32 -14.44 2.30
C GLU A 156 4.06 -13.69 3.60
N GLU A 157 4.96 -12.79 3.98
CA GLU A 157 4.83 -11.95 5.17
C GLU A 157 3.61 -11.02 5.09
N LEU A 158 3.39 -10.35 3.95
CA LEU A 158 2.20 -9.51 3.75
C LEU A 158 0.90 -10.33 3.76
N ALA A 159 0.91 -11.54 3.18
CA ALA A 159 -0.24 -12.44 3.23
C ALA A 159 -0.55 -12.84 4.68
N ARG A 160 0.49 -13.15 5.47
CA ARG A 160 0.35 -13.47 6.90
C ARG A 160 -0.23 -12.29 7.68
N ILE A 161 0.24 -11.06 7.42
CA ILE A 161 -0.32 -9.86 8.06
C ILE A 161 -1.82 -9.71 7.76
N ASN A 162 -2.24 -9.92 6.51
CA ASN A 162 -3.66 -9.85 6.16
C ASN A 162 -4.50 -10.93 6.84
N GLU A 163 -3.98 -12.15 6.98
CA GLU A 163 -4.64 -13.24 7.68
C GLU A 163 -4.76 -12.95 9.18
N GLU A 164 -3.66 -12.55 9.82
CA GLU A 164 -3.60 -12.22 11.25
C GLU A 164 -4.55 -11.08 11.64
N LEU A 165 -4.72 -10.10 10.76
CA LEU A 165 -5.53 -8.91 10.99
C LEU A 165 -6.93 -9.00 10.36
N GLU A 166 -7.31 -10.16 9.81
CA GLU A 166 -8.61 -10.40 9.15
C GLU A 166 -8.97 -9.33 8.09
N LEU A 167 -7.97 -8.84 7.35
CA LEU A 167 -8.13 -7.71 6.41
C LEU A 167 -8.84 -8.07 5.10
N GLY A 168 -9.25 -9.34 4.95
CA GLY A 168 -9.81 -9.89 3.71
C GLY A 168 -8.74 -10.25 2.67
N SER A 169 -9.10 -11.03 1.65
CA SER A 169 -8.24 -11.26 0.50
C SER A 169 -8.24 -10.03 -0.43
N PRO A 170 -7.09 -9.62 -0.99
CA PRO A 170 -7.07 -8.62 -2.06
C PRO A 170 -7.96 -9.10 -3.22
N VAL A 171 -8.82 -8.22 -3.74
CA VAL A 171 -9.66 -8.49 -4.92
C VAL A 171 -8.97 -8.02 -6.19
#